data_AF-A0A2P9F325-F1
#
_entry.id   AF-A0A2P9F325-F1
#
_cell.length_a   1.000
_cell.length_b   1.000
_cell.length_c   1.000
_cell.angle_alpha   90.00
_cell.angle_beta   90.00
_cell.angle_gamma   90.00
#
_symmetry.space_group_name_H-M   'P 1'
#
loop_
_entity.id
_entity.type
_entity.pdbx_description
1 polymer ?
#
loop_
_entity_poly.entity_id
_entity_poly.type
_entity_poly.pdbx_seq_one_letter_code
_entity_poly.pdbx_strand_id
1 'polypeptide(L)'
;MGAVRRFFSLGVLMGLSVALVPVMSPVAAADPCGDSFADKVTCGGAVIPRGAVVITLEAPLKFEKLSQQEHESLKKLYEDTNPLVVQVPEGISTGEGGTALLLMAEGRLVHPDTTIDPLRPEARDELRNAGVCRDDNDLCETVKNKLTGKQFIDKGLAADPATHVFTVEGVTTDPATTSGNPHDKDNKNGRGDDGKGGKGDTAQAGGGGTEPAGDSTSWAALWMGLLLVLLLLAFAVVIRRSRGPVAVGHRTGSGRLAAMPPGGGARRRERGEPRPADGRSPTHGAARGGDGRGGDGRAPVQAAHDGDESTTRLRVAPTARHGRQVSARPAHTRTAVVRTELHPQGYVELDRVLYRAVWAEAGRPPPAPGGPVDVAEAPERDSDVLYAFPPTAARHAKGTPR
;
A
#
# COMPACT_ATOMS: atom_id res chain seq x y z
N MET A 1 63.70 0.32 38.14
CA MET A 1 63.58 1.40 37.12
C MET A 1 62.22 1.21 36.45
N GLY A 2 61.19 1.94 36.89
CA GLY A 2 60.55 3.02 36.12
C GLY A 2 59.56 2.43 35.09
N ALA A 3 58.24 2.59 35.18
CA ALA A 3 57.54 3.86 35.32
C ALA A 3 56.15 3.72 35.96
N VAL A 4 55.88 4.66 36.86
CA VAL A 4 54.56 5.08 37.34
C VAL A 4 54.19 6.35 36.58
N ARG A 5 52.90 6.52 36.21
CA ARG A 5 52.12 7.76 35.89
C ARG A 5 51.14 7.46 34.74
N ARG A 6 49.89 7.93 34.68
CA ARG A 6 49.17 9.01 35.38
C ARG A 6 47.66 8.81 35.11
N PHE A 7 46.84 9.06 36.13
CA PHE A 7 45.41 9.34 36.04
C PHE A 7 45.14 10.66 35.29
N PHE A 8 44.14 10.67 34.40
CA PHE A 8 43.25 11.80 34.05
C PHE A 8 42.00 11.17 33.40
N SER A 9 40.87 10.97 34.09
CA SER A 9 39.84 11.99 34.37
C SER A 9 39.39 12.78 33.13
N LEU A 10 38.74 12.08 32.18
CA LEU A 10 37.70 12.63 31.32
C LEU A 10 36.39 12.03 31.86
N GLY A 11 35.58 12.71 32.65
CA GLY A 11 35.17 14.10 32.47
C GLY A 11 33.76 14.08 31.88
N VAL A 12 32.82 13.83 32.78
CA VAL A 12 31.36 13.94 32.66
C VAL A 12 30.95 15.03 31.66
N LEU A 13 30.45 14.62 30.50
CA LEU A 13 29.62 15.43 29.60
C LEU A 13 28.24 14.76 29.44
N MET A 14 27.63 14.45 30.58
CA MET A 14 26.16 14.30 30.71
C MET A 14 25.57 15.72 30.74
N GLY A 15 25.67 16.41 29.61
CA GLY A 15 25.22 17.78 29.42
C GLY A 15 23.97 17.81 28.56
N LEU A 16 22.81 17.76 29.21
CA LEU A 16 21.62 18.50 28.81
C LEU A 16 21.22 18.37 27.31
N SER A 17 20.86 17.17 26.86
CA SER A 17 19.96 17.05 25.72
C SER A 17 18.58 17.51 26.18
N VAL A 18 18.37 18.83 26.19
CA VAL A 18 17.04 19.42 26.13
C VAL A 18 16.32 18.67 25.02
N ALA A 19 15.25 17.98 25.38
CA ALA A 19 14.32 17.40 24.43
C ALA A 19 13.82 18.55 23.56
N LEU A 20 14.50 18.77 22.43
CA LEU A 20 13.91 19.34 21.23
C LEU A 20 12.83 18.33 20.84
N VAL A 21 11.70 18.39 21.55
CA VAL A 21 10.44 17.90 21.01
C VAL A 21 10.35 18.62 19.67
N PRO A 22 10.37 17.92 18.54
CA PRO A 22 10.11 18.57 17.28
C PRO A 22 8.78 19.29 17.49
N VAL A 23 8.83 20.63 17.49
CA VAL A 23 7.65 21.47 17.39
C VAL A 23 7.08 21.06 16.04
N MET A 24 6.18 20.09 16.07
CA MET A 24 5.49 19.61 14.88
C MET A 24 4.83 20.84 14.30
N SER A 25 5.29 21.23 13.11
CA SER A 25 4.71 22.35 12.40
C SER A 25 3.19 22.17 12.34
N PRO A 26 2.43 23.26 12.52
CA PRO A 26 0.98 23.18 12.43
C PRO A 26 0.60 22.54 11.11
N VAL A 27 -0.19 21.46 11.18
CA VAL A 27 -0.92 20.94 10.03
C VAL A 27 -1.71 22.12 9.49
N ALA A 28 -1.37 22.57 8.28
CA ALA A 28 -2.21 23.50 7.56
C ALA A 28 -3.53 22.75 7.29
N ALA A 29 -4.52 22.99 8.15
CA ALA A 29 -5.87 22.61 7.85
C ALA A 29 -6.22 23.39 6.57
N ALA A 30 -6.42 22.68 5.46
CA ALA A 30 -7.16 23.26 4.35
C ALA A 30 -8.43 23.88 4.95
N ASP A 31 -8.82 25.06 4.46
CA ASP A 31 -10.06 25.70 4.90
C ASP A 31 -11.16 24.65 4.94
N PRO A 32 -11.90 24.54 6.05
CA PRO A 32 -12.85 23.47 6.23
C PRO A 32 -13.81 23.46 5.03
N CYS A 33 -13.79 22.36 4.28
CA CYS A 33 -14.76 22.14 3.23
C CYS A 33 -16.15 22.26 3.86
N GLY A 34 -17.10 22.86 3.13
CA GLY A 34 -18.45 23.11 3.64
C GLY A 34 -19.14 21.88 4.25
N ASP A 35 -20.26 22.13 4.94
CA ASP A 35 -20.92 21.10 5.74
C ASP A 35 -21.81 20.16 4.94
N SER A 36 -22.03 20.43 3.64
CA SER A 36 -22.83 19.56 2.77
C SER A 36 -21.98 18.46 2.12
N PHE A 37 -22.62 17.37 1.69
CA PHE A 37 -21.95 16.32 0.92
C PHE A 37 -21.35 16.87 -0.38
N ALA A 38 -22.11 17.71 -1.11
CA ALA A 38 -21.65 18.34 -2.34
C ALA A 38 -20.43 19.24 -2.13
N ASP A 39 -20.41 20.03 -1.05
CA ASP A 39 -19.26 20.88 -0.72
C ASP A 39 -18.02 20.05 -0.40
N LYS A 40 -18.17 18.97 0.38
CA LYS A 40 -17.05 18.07 0.72
C LYS A 40 -16.51 17.36 -0.51
N VAL A 41 -17.37 16.90 -1.42
CA VAL A 41 -16.96 16.25 -2.68
C VAL A 41 -16.25 17.24 -3.61
N THR A 42 -16.81 18.44 -3.79
CA THR A 42 -16.25 19.47 -4.67
C THR A 42 -14.91 19.98 -4.16
N CYS A 43 -14.84 20.29 -2.87
CA CYS A 43 -13.62 20.72 -2.19
C CYS A 43 -12.56 19.61 -2.20
N GLY A 44 -12.93 18.39 -1.80
CA GLY A 44 -12.04 17.24 -1.82
C GLY A 44 -11.48 16.95 -3.21
N GLY A 45 -12.33 16.95 -4.25
CA GLY A 45 -11.91 16.71 -5.63
C GLY A 45 -10.98 17.79 -6.18
N ALA A 46 -11.04 19.02 -5.65
CA ALA A 46 -10.12 20.10 -6.00
C ALA A 46 -8.76 19.98 -5.29
N VAL A 47 -8.73 19.37 -4.09
CA VAL A 47 -7.53 19.27 -3.25
C VAL A 47 -6.79 17.95 -3.44
N ILE A 48 -7.47 16.85 -3.74
CA ILE A 48 -6.89 15.50 -3.82
C ILE A 48 -5.69 15.37 -4.77
N PRO A 49 -5.61 16.07 -5.92
CA PRO A 49 -4.44 15.96 -6.79
C PRO A 49 -3.16 16.56 -6.15
N ARG A 50 -3.31 17.30 -5.05
CA ARG A 50 -2.19 17.90 -4.30
C ARG A 50 -1.69 17.01 -3.16
N GLY A 51 -2.41 15.94 -2.82
CA GLY A 51 -2.04 15.03 -1.75
C GLY A 51 -3.25 14.37 -1.08
N ALA A 52 -2.96 13.58 -0.05
CA ALA A 52 -3.99 12.89 0.73
C ALA A 52 -5.01 13.87 1.32
N VAL A 53 -6.28 13.50 1.26
CA VAL A 53 -7.40 14.29 1.80
C VAL A 53 -7.99 13.57 2.99
N VAL A 54 -8.11 14.27 4.13
CA VAL A 54 -8.80 13.76 5.32
C VAL A 54 -10.11 14.51 5.49
N ILE A 55 -11.23 13.78 5.49
CA ILE A 55 -12.56 14.32 5.74
C ILE A 55 -13.07 13.79 7.07
N THR A 56 -13.20 14.66 8.06
CA THR A 56 -13.82 14.33 9.35
C THR A 56 -15.32 14.64 9.29
N LEU A 57 -16.15 13.65 9.65
CA LEU A 57 -17.60 13.79 9.69
C LEU A 57 -18.05 14.31 11.07
N GLU A 58 -18.37 15.59 11.15
CA GLU A 58 -18.85 16.23 12.39
C GLU A 58 -20.36 16.10 12.60
N ALA A 59 -21.10 15.84 11.52
CA ALA A 59 -22.55 15.69 11.53
C ALA A 59 -23.01 14.71 10.44
N PRO A 60 -24.23 14.14 10.56
CA PRO A 60 -24.81 13.31 9.51
C PRO A 60 -24.94 14.08 8.20
N LEU A 61 -24.37 13.54 7.13
CA LEU A 61 -24.47 14.15 5.81
C LEU A 61 -25.65 13.55 5.03
N LYS A 62 -26.48 14.40 4.45
CA LYS A 62 -27.52 13.96 3.53
C LYS A 62 -26.90 13.65 2.18
N PHE A 63 -27.37 12.58 1.55
CA PHE A 63 -27.07 12.31 0.15
C PHE A 63 -28.11 13.04 -0.69
N GLU A 64 -27.67 14.02 -1.46
CA GLU A 64 -28.51 14.76 -2.40
C GLU A 64 -28.07 14.39 -3.81
N LYS A 65 -29.01 14.52 -4.77
CA LYS A 65 -28.72 14.25 -6.17
C LYS A 65 -27.61 15.17 -6.65
N LEU A 66 -26.53 14.58 -7.15
CA LEU A 66 -25.36 15.35 -7.55
C LEU A 66 -25.61 16.11 -8.87
N SER A 67 -25.12 17.34 -8.93
CA SER A 67 -24.99 18.08 -10.18
C SER A 67 -23.93 17.43 -11.08
N GLN A 68 -23.93 17.76 -12.38
CA GLN A 68 -22.93 17.23 -13.31
C GLN A 68 -21.49 17.55 -12.86
N GLN A 69 -21.28 18.75 -12.31
CA GLN A 69 -19.98 19.18 -11.78
C GLN A 69 -19.58 18.41 -10.53
N GLU A 70 -20.54 18.12 -9.64
CA GLU A 70 -20.30 17.30 -8.46
C GLU A 70 -19.98 15.85 -8.84
N HIS A 71 -20.64 15.29 -9.87
CA HIS A 71 -20.28 13.98 -10.41
C HIS A 71 -18.84 13.91 -10.93
N GLU A 72 -18.38 14.94 -11.62
CA GLU A 72 -16.98 15.01 -12.07
C GLU A 72 -16.01 15.13 -10.89
N SER A 73 -16.38 15.87 -9.85
CA SER A 73 -15.58 16.02 -8.63
C SER A 73 -15.53 14.73 -7.82
N LEU A 74 -16.65 14.01 -7.73
CA LEU A 74 -16.76 12.68 -7.12
C LEU A 74 -15.87 11.67 -7.83
N LYS A 75 -15.92 11.68 -9.18
CA LYS A 75 -15.09 10.82 -10.01
C LYS A 75 -13.61 11.10 -9.80
N LYS A 76 -13.20 12.38 -9.77
CA LYS A 76 -11.82 12.76 -9.44
C LYS A 76 -11.43 12.26 -8.05
N LEU A 77 -12.27 12.48 -7.05
CA LEU A 77 -12.00 12.07 -5.68
C LEU A 77 -11.77 10.56 -5.54
N TYR A 78 -12.48 9.75 -6.33
CA TYR A 78 -12.39 8.30 -6.30
C TYR A 78 -11.31 7.71 -7.22
N GLU A 79 -11.06 8.31 -8.39
CA GLU A 79 -10.07 7.82 -9.36
C GLU A 79 -8.67 8.40 -9.15
N ASP A 80 -8.52 9.44 -8.31
CA ASP A 80 -7.23 10.01 -8.00
C ASP A 80 -6.34 8.97 -7.31
N THR A 81 -5.05 9.14 -7.50
CA THR A 81 -4.02 8.24 -7.01
C THR A 81 -3.79 8.50 -5.51
N ASN A 82 -4.01 9.72 -5.02
CA ASN A 82 -3.83 10.10 -3.63
C ASN A 82 -4.96 9.55 -2.73
N PRO A 83 -4.66 9.17 -1.48
CA PRO A 83 -5.65 8.52 -0.62
C PRO A 83 -6.69 9.51 -0.07
N LEU A 84 -7.96 9.14 -0.22
CA LEU A 84 -9.05 9.71 0.57
C LEU A 84 -9.17 8.95 1.90
N VAL A 85 -9.06 9.69 3.01
CA VAL A 85 -9.31 9.19 4.36
C VAL A 85 -10.57 9.82 4.91
N VAL A 86 -11.51 9.01 5.39
CA VAL A 86 -12.72 9.49 6.05
C VAL A 86 -12.68 9.08 7.51
N GLN A 87 -12.83 10.05 8.40
CA GLN A 87 -12.86 9.87 9.85
C GLN A 87 -14.26 10.14 10.38
N VAL A 88 -14.80 9.18 11.15
CA VAL A 88 -16.09 9.30 11.80
C VAL A 88 -15.91 9.20 13.32
N PRO A 89 -16.08 10.31 14.05
CA PRO A 89 -15.97 10.34 15.50
C PRO A 89 -17.05 9.53 16.22
N GLU A 90 -16.85 9.39 17.53
CA GLU A 90 -17.77 8.73 18.45
C GLU A 90 -19.18 9.33 18.43
N GLY A 91 -20.20 8.46 18.50
CA GLY A 91 -21.59 8.86 18.75
C GLY A 91 -22.31 9.56 17.59
N ILE A 92 -21.64 9.75 16.45
CA ILE A 92 -22.22 10.41 15.27
C ILE A 92 -22.85 9.38 14.32
N SER A 93 -23.92 9.78 13.64
CA SER A 93 -24.50 9.04 12.51
C SER A 93 -23.89 9.55 11.20
N THR A 94 -23.48 8.67 10.29
CA THR A 94 -22.86 9.11 9.03
C THR A 94 -23.82 9.86 8.12
N GLY A 95 -25.12 9.56 8.18
CA GLY A 95 -26.06 9.89 7.13
C GLY A 95 -25.73 9.19 5.82
N GLU A 96 -26.63 9.27 4.84
CA GLU A 96 -26.44 8.64 3.54
C GLU A 96 -25.20 9.21 2.81
N GLY A 97 -24.96 10.52 2.91
CA GLY A 97 -23.80 11.18 2.31
C GLY A 97 -22.48 10.78 2.96
N GLY A 98 -22.46 10.60 4.28
CA GLY A 98 -21.26 10.17 4.99
C GLY A 98 -20.94 8.71 4.72
N THR A 99 -21.96 7.86 4.60
CA THR A 99 -21.79 6.48 4.15
C THR A 99 -21.26 6.43 2.72
N ALA A 100 -21.74 7.29 1.81
CA ALA A 100 -21.20 7.40 0.46
C ALA A 100 -19.71 7.81 0.46
N LEU A 101 -19.30 8.77 1.29
CA LEU A 101 -17.88 9.13 1.46
C LEU A 101 -17.04 7.95 1.96
N LEU A 102 -17.54 7.19 2.94
CA LEU A 102 -16.85 5.98 3.43
C LEU A 102 -16.66 4.93 2.33
N LEU A 103 -17.63 4.76 1.43
CA LEU A 103 -17.50 3.79 0.33
C LEU A 103 -16.39 4.15 -0.67
N MET A 104 -16.09 5.44 -0.83
CA MET A 104 -15.06 5.93 -1.74
C MET A 104 -13.68 6.02 -1.07
N ALA A 105 -13.63 6.00 0.26
CA ALA A 105 -12.41 6.20 1.01
C ALA A 105 -11.53 4.95 1.03
N GLU A 106 -10.26 5.14 0.70
CA GLU A 106 -9.22 4.13 0.87
C GLU A 106 -8.94 3.90 2.36
N GLY A 107 -8.82 4.99 3.12
CA GLY A 107 -8.66 4.98 4.57
C GLY A 107 -9.99 5.23 5.28
N ARG A 108 -10.47 4.26 6.05
CA ARG A 108 -11.72 4.38 6.82
C ARG A 108 -11.42 4.30 8.30
N LEU A 109 -11.62 5.41 8.99
CA LEU A 109 -11.50 5.54 10.44
C LEU A 109 -12.89 5.73 11.04
N VAL A 110 -13.38 4.75 11.78
CA VAL A 110 -14.74 4.77 12.32
C VAL A 110 -14.69 4.41 13.79
N HIS A 111 -15.28 5.23 14.66
CA HIS A 111 -15.38 4.89 16.08
C HIS A 111 -16.37 3.72 16.29
N PRO A 112 -16.13 2.79 17.24
CA PRO A 112 -17.03 1.65 17.47
C PRO A 112 -18.50 2.04 17.74
N ASP A 113 -18.73 3.17 18.40
CA ASP A 113 -20.08 3.66 18.77
C ASP A 113 -20.74 4.55 17.70
N THR A 114 -20.10 4.73 16.54
CA THR A 114 -20.69 5.42 15.40
C THR A 114 -21.85 4.62 14.82
N THR A 115 -22.83 5.30 14.23
CA THR A 115 -23.88 4.67 13.42
C THR A 115 -23.60 4.87 11.92
N ILE A 116 -23.51 3.78 11.17
CA ILE A 116 -23.40 3.80 9.71
C ILE A 116 -24.80 3.66 9.11
N ASP A 117 -25.31 4.76 8.54
CA ASP A 117 -26.65 4.79 7.96
C ASP A 117 -26.70 4.07 6.62
N PRO A 118 -27.79 3.34 6.33
CA PRO A 118 -27.92 2.60 5.08
C PRO A 118 -28.12 3.54 3.89
N LEU A 119 -27.59 3.16 2.73
CA LEU A 119 -27.84 3.88 1.49
C LEU A 119 -29.18 3.47 0.86
N ARG A 120 -29.98 4.46 0.47
CA ARG A 120 -31.20 4.24 -0.32
C ARG A 120 -30.88 3.67 -1.71
N PRO A 121 -31.83 2.98 -2.36
CA PRO A 121 -31.63 2.45 -3.71
C PRO A 121 -31.12 3.50 -4.69
N GLU A 122 -31.69 4.71 -4.68
CA GLU A 122 -31.35 5.78 -5.61
C GLU A 122 -29.88 6.24 -5.45
N ALA A 123 -29.43 6.41 -4.20
CA ALA A 123 -28.04 6.76 -3.90
C ALA A 123 -27.06 5.66 -4.31
N ARG A 124 -27.43 4.38 -4.11
CA ARG A 124 -26.61 3.25 -4.56
C ARG A 124 -26.50 3.17 -6.07
N ASP A 125 -27.58 3.49 -6.80
CA ASP A 125 -27.57 3.50 -8.26
C ASP A 125 -26.68 4.64 -8.78
N GLU A 126 -26.70 5.82 -8.16
CA GLU A 126 -25.77 6.91 -8.49
C GLU A 126 -24.30 6.52 -8.23
N LEU A 127 -23.99 5.90 -7.09
CA LEU A 127 -22.64 5.43 -6.77
C LEU A 127 -22.18 4.28 -7.67
N ARG A 128 -23.10 3.40 -8.08
CA ARG A 128 -22.83 2.34 -9.06
C ARG A 128 -22.51 2.92 -10.43
N ASN A 129 -23.28 3.91 -10.89
CA ASN A 129 -23.02 4.63 -12.14
C ASN A 129 -21.69 5.40 -12.11
N ALA A 130 -21.28 5.87 -10.93
CA ALA A 130 -19.97 6.48 -10.70
C ALA A 130 -18.82 5.46 -10.59
N GLY A 131 -19.10 4.14 -10.58
CA GLY A 131 -18.08 3.09 -10.47
C GLY A 131 -17.57 2.81 -9.07
N VAL A 132 -18.15 3.43 -8.03
CA VAL A 132 -17.83 3.21 -6.61
C VAL A 132 -18.39 1.88 -6.14
N CYS A 133 -19.65 1.59 -6.49
CA CYS A 133 -20.28 0.30 -6.20
C CYS A 133 -20.19 -0.64 -7.40
N ARG A 134 -19.45 -1.74 -7.25
CA ARG A 134 -19.42 -2.86 -8.18
C ARG A 134 -20.16 -4.06 -7.60
N ASP A 135 -20.64 -4.95 -8.47
CA ASP A 135 -21.43 -6.13 -8.06
C ASP A 135 -20.64 -7.13 -7.19
N ASP A 136 -19.31 -7.09 -7.26
CA ASP A 136 -18.38 -7.88 -6.46
C ASP A 136 -17.89 -7.14 -5.20
N ASN A 137 -18.37 -5.91 -4.96
CA ASN A 137 -17.93 -5.12 -3.82
C ASN A 137 -18.79 -5.41 -2.58
N ASP A 138 -18.30 -6.31 -1.72
CA ASP A 138 -18.89 -6.66 -0.41
C ASP A 138 -19.24 -5.43 0.45
N LEU A 139 -18.56 -4.30 0.23
CA LEU A 139 -18.79 -3.05 0.94
C LEU A 139 -20.16 -2.45 0.64
N CYS A 140 -20.56 -2.40 -0.64
CA CYS A 140 -21.84 -1.82 -1.04
C CYS A 140 -23.03 -2.70 -0.64
N GLU A 141 -22.84 -4.02 -0.61
CA GLU A 141 -23.81 -4.96 -0.08
C GLU A 141 -23.96 -4.81 1.44
N THR A 142 -22.85 -4.59 2.14
CA THR A 142 -22.86 -4.45 3.60
C THR A 142 -23.67 -3.23 4.06
N VAL A 143 -23.53 -2.09 3.40
CA VAL A 143 -24.23 -0.84 3.77
C VAL A 143 -25.70 -0.77 3.32
N LYS A 144 -26.28 -1.88 2.82
CA LYS A 144 -27.73 -1.96 2.58
C LYS A 144 -28.55 -1.89 3.86
N ASN A 145 -27.96 -2.33 4.97
CA ASN A 145 -28.58 -2.34 6.29
C ASN A 145 -27.84 -1.36 7.20
N LYS A 146 -28.56 -0.84 8.19
CA LYS A 146 -27.98 -0.02 9.25
C LYS A 146 -26.95 -0.85 10.04
N LEU A 147 -25.77 -0.28 10.26
CA LEU A 147 -24.67 -0.94 10.98
C LEU A 147 -24.14 -0.02 12.08
N THR A 148 -23.56 -0.64 13.10
CA THR A 148 -22.72 0.07 14.07
C THR A 148 -21.28 0.15 13.57
N GLY A 149 -20.53 1.15 14.03
CA GLY A 149 -19.11 1.30 13.73
C GLY A 149 -18.32 0.06 14.14
N LYS A 150 -18.65 -0.53 15.29
CA LYS A 150 -18.07 -1.80 15.75
C LYS A 150 -18.29 -2.93 14.74
N GLN A 151 -19.51 -3.13 14.26
CA GLN A 151 -19.79 -4.16 13.23
C GLN A 151 -19.04 -3.88 11.92
N PHE A 152 -18.83 -2.60 11.59
CA PHE A 152 -18.08 -2.20 10.41
C PHE A 152 -16.57 -2.50 10.56
N ILE A 153 -16.02 -2.26 11.75
CA ILE A 153 -14.64 -2.62 12.12
C ILE A 153 -14.46 -4.15 12.18
N ASP A 154 -15.36 -4.88 12.85
CA ASP A 154 -15.28 -6.33 13.03
C ASP A 154 -15.30 -7.08 11.69
N LYS A 155 -15.90 -6.49 10.65
CA LYS A 155 -15.90 -6.99 9.26
C LYS A 155 -14.61 -6.66 8.49
N GLY A 156 -13.66 -5.95 9.09
CA GLY A 156 -12.44 -5.47 8.44
C GLY A 156 -12.68 -4.34 7.43
N LEU A 157 -13.80 -3.62 7.53
CA LEU A 157 -14.17 -2.55 6.58
C LEU A 157 -13.72 -1.17 7.04
N ALA A 158 -13.31 -1.01 8.30
CA ALA A 158 -12.73 0.21 8.84
C ALA A 158 -11.77 -0.12 9.99
N ALA A 159 -10.93 0.84 10.35
CA ALA A 159 -10.09 0.80 11.53
C ALA A 159 -10.66 1.71 12.62
N ASP A 160 -10.43 1.33 13.87
CA ASP A 160 -10.78 2.14 15.04
C ASP A 160 -9.75 3.27 15.23
N PRO A 161 -10.15 4.56 15.22
CA PRO A 161 -9.24 5.69 15.38
C PRO A 161 -8.51 5.70 16.74
N ALA A 162 -9.03 5.05 17.78
CA ALA A 162 -8.35 4.95 19.08
C ALA A 162 -7.13 4.03 19.04
N THR A 163 -7.12 3.05 18.13
CA THR A 163 -6.03 2.07 17.97
C THR A 163 -5.19 2.31 16.72
N HIS A 164 -5.68 3.12 15.79
CA HIS A 164 -5.04 3.42 14.51
C HIS A 164 -4.92 4.92 14.31
N VAL A 165 -3.68 5.41 14.31
CA VAL A 165 -3.39 6.81 13.97
C VAL A 165 -2.95 6.86 12.51
N PHE A 166 -3.71 7.57 11.68
CA PHE A 166 -3.27 7.94 10.34
C PHE A 166 -2.54 9.28 10.44
N THR A 167 -1.22 9.25 10.31
CA THR A 167 -0.43 10.47 10.09
C THR A 167 -0.47 10.82 8.62
N VAL A 168 -1.29 11.81 8.27
CA VAL A 168 -1.19 12.48 6.97
C VAL A 168 -0.22 13.64 7.13
N GLU A 169 0.91 13.60 6.42
CA GLU A 169 1.79 14.77 6.30
C GLU A 169 1.02 15.86 5.55
N GLY A 170 0.57 16.90 6.26
CA GLY A 170 -0.11 18.02 5.65
C GLY A 170 0.80 18.67 4.61
N VAL A 171 0.34 18.74 3.36
CA VAL A 171 1.03 19.49 2.31
C VAL A 171 0.81 20.98 2.61
N THR A 172 1.83 21.65 3.13
CA THR A 172 1.83 23.12 3.25
C THR A 172 1.78 23.70 1.85
N THR A 173 0.59 24.15 1.42
CA THR A 173 0.48 25.10 0.33
C THR A 173 1.02 26.43 0.86
N ASP A 174 2.28 26.74 0.54
CA ASP A 174 2.82 28.07 0.77
C ASP A 174 1.86 29.09 0.14
N PRO A 175 1.37 30.09 0.88
CA PRO A 175 0.59 31.17 0.31
C PRO A 175 1.52 32.02 -0.56
N ALA A 176 1.70 31.59 -1.82
CA ALA A 176 2.38 32.37 -2.82
C ALA A 176 1.52 33.59 -3.16
N THR A 177 1.76 34.67 -2.42
CA THR A 177 1.82 36.07 -2.86
C THR A 177 1.21 36.34 -4.23
N THR A 178 -0.12 36.50 -4.30
CA THR A 178 -0.74 37.36 -5.32
C THR A 178 -1.13 38.66 -4.65
N SER A 179 -0.11 39.46 -4.35
CA SER A 179 -0.25 40.90 -4.11
C SER A 179 -0.52 41.56 -5.46
N GLY A 180 -1.78 41.55 -5.89
CA GLY A 180 -2.28 42.35 -7.01
C GLY A 180 -3.27 43.39 -6.49
N ASN A 181 -2.87 44.66 -6.54
CA ASN A 181 -3.58 45.87 -6.13
C ASN A 181 -5.14 45.80 -6.15
N PRO A 182 -5.81 46.26 -5.08
CA PRO A 182 -7.19 46.72 -5.19
C PRO A 182 -7.17 48.11 -5.83
N HIS A 183 -7.48 48.19 -7.12
CA HIS A 183 -7.83 49.48 -7.70
C HIS A 183 -9.30 49.75 -7.38
N ASP A 184 -9.50 50.53 -6.32
CA ASP A 184 -10.71 51.32 -6.10
C ASP A 184 -11.12 51.99 -7.41
N LYS A 185 -12.35 51.71 -7.84
CA LYS A 185 -13.21 52.68 -8.52
C LYS A 185 -14.62 52.54 -7.96
N ASP A 186 -14.84 53.31 -6.90
CA ASP A 186 -16.11 53.97 -6.65
C ASP A 186 -16.72 54.45 -7.97
N ASN A 187 -17.92 53.98 -8.29
CA ASN A 187 -18.84 54.78 -9.09
C ASN A 187 -20.28 54.56 -8.59
N LYS A 188 -20.64 55.37 -7.59
CA LYS A 188 -22.03 55.73 -7.32
C LYS A 188 -22.52 56.62 -8.46
N ASN A 189 -23.68 56.27 -9.02
CA ASN A 189 -24.70 57.08 -9.70
C ASN A 189 -25.31 56.13 -10.75
N GLY A 190 -26.59 55.80 -10.75
CA GLY A 190 -27.72 56.68 -10.59
C GLY A 190 -29.00 55.90 -10.86
N ARG A 191 -30.07 56.58 -10.49
CA ARG A 191 -31.47 56.19 -10.37
C ARG A 191 -32.19 56.40 -11.72
N GLY A 192 -33.24 55.61 -11.97
CA GLY A 192 -34.18 55.78 -13.09
C GLY A 192 -33.86 54.85 -14.27
N ASP A 193 -34.78 54.36 -15.07
CA ASP A 193 -36.22 54.61 -15.20
C ASP A 193 -36.77 53.53 -16.15
N ASP A 194 -38.09 53.35 -16.14
CA ASP A 194 -38.83 52.43 -17.00
C ASP A 194 -38.63 52.72 -18.50
N GLY A 195 -38.51 51.69 -19.34
CA GLY A 195 -38.19 51.91 -20.76
C GLY A 195 -38.48 50.73 -21.69
N LYS A 196 -39.74 50.62 -22.08
CA LYS A 196 -40.33 49.71 -23.05
C LYS A 196 -39.78 49.92 -24.47
N GLY A 197 -39.42 48.82 -25.15
CA GLY A 197 -39.51 48.67 -26.61
C GLY A 197 -38.30 49.14 -27.44
N GLY A 198 -37.93 48.33 -28.45
CA GLY A 198 -36.95 48.75 -29.46
C GLY A 198 -36.33 47.60 -30.24
N LYS A 199 -37.09 47.06 -31.19
CA LYS A 199 -36.61 46.24 -32.30
C LYS A 199 -35.71 47.11 -33.20
N GLY A 200 -34.53 46.63 -33.57
CA GLY A 200 -33.64 47.33 -34.49
C GLY A 200 -32.43 46.48 -34.87
N ASP A 201 -32.53 45.83 -36.03
CA ASP A 201 -31.41 45.24 -36.74
C ASP A 201 -30.41 46.33 -37.12
N THR A 202 -29.11 46.12 -36.90
CA THR A 202 -28.08 46.77 -37.71
C THR A 202 -26.83 45.90 -37.76
N ALA A 203 -26.60 45.33 -38.94
CA ALA A 203 -25.32 44.77 -39.33
C ALA A 203 -24.26 45.88 -39.37
N GLN A 204 -23.09 45.64 -38.77
CA GLN A 204 -21.90 46.40 -39.08
C GLN A 204 -20.70 45.47 -39.21
N ALA A 205 -20.24 45.37 -40.46
CA ALA A 205 -18.98 44.78 -40.84
C ALA A 205 -17.81 45.73 -40.53
N GLY A 206 -16.62 45.14 -40.30
CA GLY A 206 -15.33 45.79 -40.10
C GLY A 206 -14.61 45.10 -38.94
N GLY A 207 -13.57 44.28 -39.12
CA GLY A 207 -12.43 44.43 -40.02
C GLY A 207 -11.30 45.08 -39.24
N GLY A 208 -10.30 44.30 -38.80
CA GLY A 208 -9.10 44.87 -38.19
C GLY A 208 -8.22 43.89 -37.41
N GLY A 209 -7.16 43.41 -38.07
CA GLY A 209 -5.84 43.21 -37.45
C GLY A 209 -5.67 42.12 -36.39
N THR A 210 -5.52 40.86 -36.81
CA THR A 210 -4.81 39.85 -36.02
C THR A 210 -3.31 39.99 -36.30
N GLU A 211 -2.63 40.78 -35.47
CA GLU A 211 -1.17 40.67 -35.34
C GLU A 211 -0.89 39.40 -34.50
N PRO A 212 -0.19 38.39 -35.03
CA PRO A 212 0.25 37.27 -34.21
C PRO A 212 1.41 37.77 -33.36
N ALA A 213 1.12 38.19 -32.13
CA ALA A 213 2.10 38.27 -31.07
C ALA A 213 2.62 36.84 -30.84
N GLY A 214 3.72 36.51 -31.51
CA GLY A 214 4.39 35.23 -31.40
C GLY A 214 4.92 35.06 -29.99
N ASP A 215 4.25 34.18 -29.23
CA ASP A 215 4.70 33.65 -27.95
C ASP A 215 6.05 32.94 -28.13
N SER A 216 7.13 33.69 -27.98
CA SER A 216 8.53 33.23 -27.98
C SER A 216 8.79 32.14 -26.91
N THR A 217 7.89 31.98 -25.95
CA THR A 217 7.91 30.92 -24.93
C THR A 217 7.61 29.53 -25.48
N SER A 218 6.84 29.43 -26.57
CA SER A 218 6.45 28.12 -27.15
C SER A 218 7.61 27.40 -27.83
N TRP A 219 8.57 28.15 -28.39
CA TRP A 219 9.72 27.57 -29.08
C TRP A 219 10.75 26.98 -28.10
N ALA A 220 10.94 27.61 -26.93
CA ALA A 220 11.85 27.11 -25.91
C ALA A 220 11.41 25.73 -25.38
N ALA A 221 10.10 25.51 -25.21
CA ALA A 221 9.55 24.23 -24.76
C ALA A 221 9.81 23.10 -25.77
N LEU A 222 9.68 23.38 -27.08
CA LEU A 222 9.98 22.41 -28.14
C LEU A 222 11.45 22.00 -28.15
N TRP A 223 12.38 22.94 -27.98
CA TRP A 223 13.81 22.64 -27.91
C TRP A 223 14.18 21.82 -26.68
N MET A 224 13.60 22.15 -25.52
CA MET A 224 13.83 21.38 -24.29
C MET A 224 13.28 19.95 -24.40
N GLY A 225 12.10 19.79 -25.02
CA GLY A 225 11.54 18.46 -25.31
C GLY A 225 12.42 17.63 -26.24
N LEU A 226 12.93 18.24 -27.32
CA LEU A 226 13.84 17.57 -28.26
C LEU A 226 15.15 17.14 -27.57
N LEU A 227 15.72 18.00 -26.73
CA LEU A 227 16.95 17.73 -25.99
C LEU A 227 16.77 16.57 -24.99
N LEU A 228 15.62 16.51 -24.30
CA LEU A 228 15.27 15.41 -23.40
C LEU A 228 15.20 14.07 -24.14
N VAL A 229 14.53 14.04 -25.30
CA VAL A 229 14.40 12.83 -26.13
C VAL A 229 15.77 12.34 -26.60
N LEU A 230 16.66 13.25 -27.01
CA LEU A 230 18.04 12.90 -27.41
C LEU A 230 18.85 12.32 -26.24
N LEU A 231 18.72 12.88 -25.03
CA LEU A 231 19.38 12.35 -23.83
C LEU A 231 18.89 10.94 -23.46
N LEU A 232 17.58 10.69 -23.55
CA LEU A 232 17.00 9.37 -23.28
C LEU A 232 17.46 8.32 -24.32
N LEU A 233 17.55 8.70 -25.60
CA LEU A 233 18.10 7.84 -26.65
C LEU A 233 19.57 7.51 -26.41
N ALA A 234 20.39 8.52 -26.07
CA ALA A 234 21.79 8.31 -25.73
C ALA A 234 21.96 7.37 -24.53
N PHE A 235 21.13 7.55 -23.49
CA PHE A 235 21.13 6.67 -22.31
C PHE A 235 20.74 5.22 -22.65
N ALA A 236 19.72 5.03 -23.49
CA ALA A 236 19.32 3.70 -23.95
C ALA A 236 20.43 3.00 -24.77
N VAL A 237 21.18 3.75 -25.58
CA VAL A 237 22.35 3.24 -26.31
C VAL A 237 23.45 2.82 -25.33
N VAL A 238 23.72 3.60 -24.28
CA VAL A 238 24.70 3.25 -23.25
C VAL A 238 24.31 1.96 -22.52
N ILE A 239 23.03 1.78 -22.15
CA ILE A 239 22.54 0.55 -21.51
C ILE A 239 22.68 -0.65 -22.44
N ARG A 240 22.35 -0.50 -23.73
CA ARG A 240 22.52 -1.61 -24.70
C ARG A 240 23.99 -1.96 -24.91
N ARG A 241 24.89 -0.98 -24.89
CA ARG A 241 26.32 -1.21 -25.10
C ARG A 241 27.02 -1.74 -23.85
N SER A 242 26.53 -1.40 -22.65
CA SER A 242 27.05 -1.92 -21.38
C SER A 242 26.57 -3.34 -21.07
N ARG A 243 25.43 -3.76 -21.62
CA ARG A 243 24.98 -5.16 -21.66
C ARG A 243 25.65 -5.91 -22.80
N GLY A 244 26.99 -5.97 -22.77
CA GLY A 244 27.77 -6.82 -23.67
C GLY A 244 27.23 -8.26 -23.67
N PRO A 245 27.41 -9.00 -24.78
CA PRO A 245 26.85 -10.34 -24.95
C PRO A 245 27.34 -11.24 -23.82
N VAL A 246 26.45 -11.50 -22.86
CA VAL A 246 26.67 -12.53 -21.84
C VAL A 246 26.71 -13.84 -22.62
N ALA A 247 27.92 -14.42 -22.72
CA ALA A 247 28.11 -15.74 -23.26
C ALA A 247 27.29 -16.72 -22.41
N VAL A 248 26.07 -17.00 -22.86
CA VAL A 248 25.23 -18.06 -22.31
C VAL A 248 25.93 -19.37 -22.65
N GLY A 249 26.79 -19.81 -21.73
CA GLY A 249 27.44 -21.10 -21.80
C GLY A 249 26.40 -22.20 -21.70
N HIS A 250 25.95 -22.71 -22.84
CA HIS A 250 25.27 -23.99 -22.93
C HIS A 250 26.20 -25.08 -22.40
N ARG A 251 26.04 -25.46 -21.12
CA ARG A 251 26.52 -26.76 -20.64
C ARG A 251 25.59 -27.84 -21.18
N THR A 252 25.97 -28.43 -22.29
CA THR A 252 25.49 -29.74 -22.70
C THR A 252 26.00 -30.77 -21.69
N GLY A 253 25.07 -31.40 -20.98
CA GLY A 253 25.36 -32.63 -20.24
C GLY A 253 25.54 -33.76 -21.25
N SER A 254 26.76 -34.31 -21.32
CA SER A 254 27.03 -35.62 -21.91
C SER A 254 27.88 -36.40 -20.92
N GLY A 255 27.41 -37.59 -20.55
CA GLY A 255 28.07 -38.47 -19.62
C GLY A 255 29.07 -39.43 -20.28
N ARG A 256 29.68 -40.19 -19.36
CA ARG A 256 30.28 -41.52 -19.51
C ARG A 256 31.69 -41.69 -20.10
N LEU A 257 32.48 -42.36 -19.24
CA LEU A 257 33.38 -43.51 -19.46
C LEU A 257 34.90 -43.28 -19.43
N ALA A 258 35.48 -44.02 -18.48
CA ALA A 258 36.76 -44.75 -18.54
C ALA A 258 38.07 -43.94 -18.54
N ALA A 259 38.78 -43.99 -17.40
CA ALA A 259 40.15 -44.52 -17.32
C ALA A 259 40.69 -44.45 -15.88
N MET A 260 41.06 -45.61 -15.35
CA MET A 260 42.02 -45.85 -14.26
C MET A 260 43.11 -46.77 -14.88
N PRO A 261 44.28 -47.07 -14.26
CA PRO A 261 45.01 -46.53 -13.08
C PRO A 261 46.56 -46.39 -13.44
N PRO A 262 47.64 -46.47 -12.58
CA PRO A 262 47.75 -46.96 -11.20
C PRO A 262 48.73 -46.29 -10.19
N GLY A 263 48.53 -46.68 -8.91
CA GLY A 263 49.48 -46.57 -7.78
C GLY A 263 48.85 -45.91 -6.54
N GLY A 264 48.83 -46.45 -5.33
CA GLY A 264 49.33 -47.71 -4.76
C GLY A 264 49.14 -47.68 -3.22
N GLY A 265 48.69 -48.80 -2.64
CA GLY A 265 48.78 -49.17 -1.23
C GLY A 265 47.73 -48.57 -0.26
N ALA A 266 47.33 -49.21 0.84
CA ALA A 266 47.34 -50.60 1.29
C ALA A 266 46.45 -50.68 2.55
N ARG A 267 45.78 -51.83 2.76
CA ARG A 267 45.11 -52.29 4.02
C ARG A 267 43.78 -51.56 4.33
N ARG A 268 42.69 -52.19 4.78
CA ARG A 268 42.50 -53.43 5.56
C ARG A 268 41.01 -53.82 5.49
N ARG A 269 40.74 -55.13 5.35
CA ARG A 269 39.64 -55.97 5.90
C ARG A 269 38.51 -55.22 6.65
N GLU A 270 37.21 -55.56 6.55
CA GLU A 270 36.57 -56.86 6.37
C GLU A 270 35.05 -56.63 6.29
N ARG A 271 34.39 -57.36 5.36
CA ARG A 271 33.24 -58.26 5.64
C ARG A 271 31.83 -57.64 5.75
N GLY A 272 30.97 -58.00 4.80
CA GLY A 272 29.53 -58.11 5.03
C GLY A 272 28.63 -57.68 3.86
N GLU A 273 28.62 -58.42 2.76
CA GLU A 273 27.42 -58.57 1.92
C GLU A 273 26.52 -59.63 2.61
N PRO A 274 25.17 -59.60 2.43
CA PRO A 274 24.58 -60.00 1.16
C PRO A 274 23.33 -59.22 0.71
N ARG A 275 23.21 -59.13 -0.62
CA ARG A 275 22.00 -58.98 -1.47
C ARG A 275 20.93 -60.09 -1.21
N PRO A 276 19.83 -60.20 -2.01
CA PRO A 276 18.82 -59.23 -2.50
C PRO A 276 17.37 -59.80 -2.40
N ALA A 277 16.34 -59.02 -2.76
CA ALA A 277 15.07 -59.48 -3.42
C ALA A 277 14.13 -58.25 -3.53
N ASP A 278 13.82 -57.76 -4.73
CA ASP A 278 12.73 -58.21 -5.61
C ASP A 278 11.32 -57.96 -5.08
N GLY A 279 10.52 -57.20 -5.83
CA GLY A 279 9.14 -57.60 -6.07
C GLY A 279 8.04 -56.56 -5.84
N ARG A 280 7.49 -56.11 -6.98
CA ARG A 280 6.04 -55.98 -7.29
C ARG A 280 5.23 -54.78 -6.77
N SER A 281 4.87 -53.92 -7.72
CA SER A 281 3.51 -53.36 -7.87
C SER A 281 2.46 -54.47 -8.11
N PRO A 282 1.19 -54.27 -7.71
CA PRO A 282 0.14 -53.76 -8.63
C PRO A 282 -0.85 -52.79 -7.92
N THR A 283 -1.34 -51.70 -8.54
CA THR A 283 -2.52 -51.54 -9.43
C THR A 283 -3.87 -52.15 -8.99
N HIS A 284 -4.92 -51.33 -9.19
CA HIS A 284 -6.37 -51.55 -9.13
C HIS A 284 -6.98 -51.60 -7.70
N GLY A 285 -8.18 -51.09 -7.45
CA GLY A 285 -9.24 -50.60 -8.33
C GLY A 285 -10.45 -50.19 -7.48
N ALA A 286 -11.37 -49.50 -8.14
CA ALA A 286 -12.61 -48.94 -7.61
C ALA A 286 -13.63 -49.99 -7.08
N ALA A 287 -14.44 -49.58 -6.11
CA ALA A 287 -15.87 -49.88 -5.96
C ALA A 287 -16.38 -49.13 -4.70
N ARG A 288 -17.36 -48.22 -4.75
CA ARG A 288 -18.80 -48.38 -5.05
C ARG A 288 -19.61 -48.78 -3.80
N GLY A 289 -20.45 -47.84 -3.36
CA GLY A 289 -21.80 -48.07 -2.84
C GLY A 289 -21.93 -48.45 -1.36
N GLY A 290 -22.87 -47.83 -0.66
CA GLY A 290 -23.30 -48.29 0.65
C GLY A 290 -24.06 -47.25 1.46
N ASP A 291 -25.28 -46.96 1.04
CA ASP A 291 -26.29 -46.24 1.82
C ASP A 291 -26.65 -47.04 3.08
N GLY A 292 -26.79 -46.38 4.25
CA GLY A 292 -27.12 -47.06 5.50
C GLY A 292 -27.52 -46.11 6.62
N ARG A 293 -28.83 -45.82 6.70
CA ARG A 293 -29.53 -45.16 7.81
C ARG A 293 -29.53 -46.03 9.08
N GLY A 294 -29.37 -45.37 10.23
CA GLY A 294 -30.16 -45.63 11.44
C GLY A 294 -29.49 -46.44 12.54
N GLY A 295 -29.59 -45.93 13.78
CA GLY A 295 -29.42 -46.74 14.98
C GLY A 295 -28.76 -46.02 16.15
N ASP A 296 -29.58 -45.41 17.01
CA ASP A 296 -29.22 -44.99 18.36
C ASP A 296 -28.77 -46.18 19.23
N GLY A 297 -27.84 -45.92 20.15
CA GLY A 297 -27.82 -46.62 21.45
C GLY A 297 -26.51 -47.27 21.90
N ARG A 298 -25.98 -46.71 23.00
CA ARG A 298 -25.19 -47.35 24.07
C ARG A 298 -23.76 -47.85 23.79
N ALA A 299 -22.82 -47.23 24.49
CA ALA A 299 -21.58 -47.82 25.00
C ALA A 299 -21.87 -49.09 25.84
N PRO A 300 -20.94 -50.06 26.00
CA PRO A 300 -19.75 -49.85 26.84
C PRO A 300 -18.48 -50.72 26.55
N VAL A 301 -17.40 -50.40 27.29
CA VAL A 301 -16.25 -51.26 27.73
C VAL A 301 -15.06 -51.55 26.78
N GLN A 302 -13.93 -50.91 27.13
CA GLN A 302 -12.51 -51.37 27.26
C GLN A 302 -11.90 -52.42 26.30
N ALA A 303 -10.79 -52.01 25.65
CA ALA A 303 -9.49 -52.71 25.59
C ALA A 303 -8.48 -51.74 24.94
N ALA A 304 -7.53 -51.14 25.67
CA ALA A 304 -6.20 -51.70 25.96
C ALA A 304 -5.48 -52.23 24.70
N HIS A 305 -4.79 -51.33 23.99
CA HIS A 305 -3.61 -51.72 23.20
C HIS A 305 -2.55 -50.63 23.28
N ASP A 306 -1.66 -50.82 24.26
CA ASP A 306 -0.36 -50.17 24.36
C ASP A 306 0.48 -50.54 23.15
N GLY A 307 0.86 -49.52 22.38
CA GLY A 307 1.82 -49.59 21.29
C GLY A 307 2.59 -48.27 21.24
N ASP A 308 3.12 -47.87 22.40
CA ASP A 308 3.88 -46.65 22.59
C ASP A 308 5.25 -46.81 21.91
N GLU A 309 5.31 -46.45 20.63
CA GLU A 309 6.55 -46.35 19.87
C GLU A 309 7.38 -45.22 20.49
N SER A 310 8.40 -45.60 21.26
CA SER A 310 9.35 -44.72 21.93
C SER A 310 10.22 -43.97 20.92
N THR A 311 9.62 -42.99 20.24
CA THR A 311 10.38 -41.95 19.55
C THR A 311 11.01 -41.08 20.62
N THR A 312 12.31 -41.30 20.83
CA THR A 312 13.16 -40.41 21.61
C THR A 312 13.08 -39.03 20.97
N ARG A 313 12.16 -38.19 21.46
CA ARG A 313 12.11 -36.77 21.12
C ARG A 313 13.41 -36.17 21.60
N LEU A 314 14.32 -35.95 20.66
CA LEU A 314 15.44 -35.04 20.81
C LEU A 314 14.83 -33.68 21.19
N ARG A 315 14.70 -33.40 22.50
CA ARG A 315 14.39 -32.06 23.02
C ARG A 315 15.60 -31.18 22.71
N VAL A 316 15.71 -30.74 21.47
CA VAL A 316 16.42 -29.51 21.16
C VAL A 316 15.43 -28.42 21.55
N ALA A 317 15.70 -27.75 22.67
CA ALA A 317 14.99 -26.53 22.99
C ALA A 317 15.06 -25.60 21.77
N PRO A 318 13.95 -25.05 21.27
CA PRO A 318 14.00 -24.09 20.17
C PRO A 318 14.70 -22.85 20.68
N THR A 319 16.01 -22.76 20.48
CA THR A 319 16.69 -21.47 20.52
C THR A 319 16.14 -20.67 19.35
N ALA A 320 15.19 -19.79 19.66
CA ALA A 320 14.58 -18.80 18.79
C ALA A 320 15.66 -17.89 18.19
N ARG A 321 16.41 -18.38 17.19
CA ARG A 321 17.30 -17.56 16.38
C ARG A 321 16.46 -17.04 15.23
N HIS A 322 15.74 -15.96 15.49
CA HIS A 322 14.73 -15.45 14.57
C HIS A 322 15.29 -14.66 13.38
N GLY A 323 16.33 -15.15 12.69
CA GLY A 323 16.81 -14.55 11.45
C GLY A 323 18.33 -14.62 11.28
N ARG A 324 18.79 -14.32 10.06
CA ARG A 324 20.20 -14.06 9.77
C ARG A 324 20.49 -12.63 10.24
N GLN A 325 21.53 -12.41 11.03
CA GLN A 325 21.96 -11.06 11.38
C GLN A 325 22.54 -10.41 10.13
N VAL A 326 21.70 -9.66 9.41
CA VAL A 326 22.11 -8.87 8.25
C VAL A 326 22.56 -7.51 8.77
N SER A 327 23.59 -6.94 8.16
CA SER A 327 24.11 -5.60 8.46
C SER A 327 23.03 -4.51 8.36
N ALA A 328 23.37 -3.30 8.78
CA ALA A 328 22.48 -2.13 8.79
C ALA A 328 21.57 -2.03 7.55
N ARG A 329 20.30 -1.66 7.80
CA ARG A 329 19.25 -1.52 6.78
C ARG A 329 19.75 -0.65 5.61
N PRO A 330 19.68 -1.12 4.36
CA PRO A 330 20.01 -0.32 3.18
C PRO A 330 19.15 0.95 3.07
N ALA A 331 19.69 2.03 2.52
CA ALA A 331 18.96 3.29 2.34
C ALA A 331 17.76 3.16 1.37
N HIS A 332 17.88 2.26 0.39
CA HIS A 332 16.87 1.99 -0.63
C HIS A 332 16.13 0.69 -0.32
N THR A 333 14.86 0.83 0.08
CA THR A 333 13.92 -0.27 0.32
C THR A 333 12.66 -0.04 -0.52
N ARG A 334 11.98 -1.13 -0.90
CA ARG A 334 10.67 -1.13 -1.57
C ARG A 334 9.63 -1.79 -0.67
N THR A 335 8.37 -1.38 -0.74
CA THR A 335 7.29 -2.03 0.01
C THR A 335 6.81 -3.28 -0.71
N ALA A 336 6.66 -4.39 0.00
CA ALA A 336 6.13 -5.65 -0.50
C ALA A 336 5.10 -6.24 0.47
N VAL A 337 4.29 -7.19 0.00
CA VAL A 337 3.29 -7.90 0.82
C VAL A 337 3.78 -9.30 1.12
N VAL A 338 3.75 -9.72 2.38
CA VAL A 338 4.11 -11.08 2.79
C VAL A 338 3.07 -12.06 2.20
N ARG A 339 3.51 -13.09 1.47
CA ARG A 339 2.60 -14.12 0.93
C ARG A 339 2.70 -15.45 1.67
N THR A 340 3.85 -15.75 2.25
CA THR A 340 4.05 -16.89 3.14
C THR A 340 4.78 -16.45 4.40
N GLU A 341 4.69 -17.23 5.48
CA GLU A 341 5.45 -16.96 6.70
C GLU A 341 6.94 -16.79 6.39
N LEU A 342 7.55 -15.69 6.88
CA LEU A 342 8.95 -15.34 6.62
C LEU A 342 9.85 -15.82 7.77
N HIS A 343 10.04 -17.13 7.94
CA HIS A 343 11.02 -17.61 8.94
C HIS A 343 11.71 -18.94 8.60
N PRO A 344 13.05 -18.96 8.38
CA PRO A 344 13.93 -17.82 8.11
C PRO A 344 13.73 -17.24 6.70
N GLN A 345 13.02 -17.97 5.84
CA GLN A 345 12.73 -17.67 4.45
C GLN A 345 11.23 -17.79 4.17
N GLY A 346 10.77 -17.07 3.16
CA GLY A 346 9.43 -17.19 2.62
C GLY A 346 9.31 -16.41 1.32
N TYR A 347 8.10 -16.03 0.96
CA TYR A 347 7.81 -15.28 -0.26
C TYR A 347 7.10 -13.98 0.05
N VAL A 348 7.48 -12.95 -0.70
CA VAL A 348 6.88 -11.62 -0.71
C VAL A 348 6.42 -11.31 -2.13
N GLU A 349 5.35 -10.57 -2.25
CA GLU A 349 4.90 -10.02 -3.53
C GLU A 349 5.34 -8.57 -3.64
N LEU A 350 6.12 -8.29 -4.69
CA LEU A 350 6.55 -6.97 -5.09
C LEU A 350 6.13 -6.77 -6.55
N ASP A 351 5.40 -5.69 -6.83
CA ASP A 351 4.90 -5.38 -8.18
C ASP A 351 4.16 -6.56 -8.85
N ARG A 352 3.34 -7.29 -8.08
CA ARG A 352 2.59 -8.50 -8.51
C ARG A 352 3.46 -9.70 -8.91
N VAL A 353 4.75 -9.68 -8.58
CA VAL A 353 5.68 -10.79 -8.79
C VAL A 353 6.11 -11.35 -7.44
N LEU A 354 6.10 -12.68 -7.32
CA LEU A 354 6.56 -13.39 -6.14
C LEU A 354 8.09 -13.48 -6.13
N TYR A 355 8.70 -12.99 -5.06
CA TYR A 355 10.14 -13.08 -4.81
C TYR A 355 10.42 -13.87 -3.54
N ARG A 356 11.52 -14.62 -3.55
CA ARG A 356 12.02 -15.27 -2.33
C ARG A 356 12.64 -14.22 -1.43
N ALA A 357 12.30 -14.23 -0.15
CA ALA A 357 12.82 -13.29 0.83
C ALA A 357 13.28 -13.98 2.11
N VAL A 358 14.28 -13.38 2.77
CA VAL A 358 14.81 -13.77 4.08
C VAL A 358 14.45 -12.68 5.08
N TRP A 359 13.96 -13.07 6.26
CA TRP A 359 13.74 -12.13 7.34
C TRP A 359 15.06 -11.66 7.97
N ALA A 360 15.32 -10.37 7.91
CA ALA A 360 16.62 -9.77 8.21
C ALA A 360 16.77 -9.29 9.67
N GLU A 361 15.70 -9.31 10.48
CA GLU A 361 15.71 -8.74 11.84
C GLU A 361 15.56 -9.81 12.93
N ALA A 362 16.69 -10.28 13.46
CA ALA A 362 16.78 -11.41 14.38
C ALA A 362 15.99 -11.26 15.70
N GLY A 363 15.67 -10.02 16.10
CA GLY A 363 15.02 -9.71 17.39
C GLY A 363 13.51 -9.49 17.30
N ARG A 364 12.92 -9.54 16.10
CA ARG A 364 11.49 -9.26 15.89
C ARG A 364 10.87 -10.36 15.05
N PRO A 365 9.67 -10.87 15.37
CA PRO A 365 9.00 -11.82 14.50
C PRO A 365 8.60 -11.16 13.17
N PRO A 366 8.61 -11.91 12.06
CA PRO A 366 8.07 -11.43 10.80
C PRO A 366 6.57 -11.13 10.90
N PRO A 367 6.02 -10.22 10.08
CA PRO A 367 4.57 -10.05 9.94
C PRO A 367 3.90 -11.33 9.42
N ALA A 368 2.63 -11.50 9.74
CA ALA A 368 1.80 -12.57 9.18
C ALA A 368 1.63 -12.40 7.64
N PRO A 369 1.30 -13.47 6.90
CA PRO A 369 0.88 -13.37 5.51
C PRO A 369 -0.23 -12.31 5.32
N GLY A 370 -0.10 -11.50 4.27
CA GLY A 370 -0.92 -10.32 4.00
C GLY A 370 -0.34 -9.02 4.56
N GLY A 371 0.59 -9.08 5.52
CA GLY A 371 1.21 -7.90 6.12
C GLY A 371 2.22 -7.21 5.18
N PRO A 372 2.40 -5.89 5.29
CA PRO A 372 3.44 -5.17 4.55
C PRO A 372 4.83 -5.38 5.17
N VAL A 373 5.86 -5.39 4.31
CA VAL A 373 7.28 -5.44 4.67
C VAL A 373 8.10 -4.53 3.77
N ASP A 374 9.22 -4.03 4.27
CA ASP A 374 10.22 -3.34 3.47
C ASP A 374 11.23 -4.37 2.93
N VAL A 375 11.44 -4.41 1.61
CA VAL A 375 12.39 -5.32 0.97
C VAL A 375 13.57 -4.58 0.36
N ALA A 376 14.78 -5.13 0.53
CA ALA A 376 15.98 -4.67 -0.15
C ALA A 376 16.66 -5.83 -0.88
N GLU A 377 17.41 -5.50 -1.94
CA GLU A 377 18.25 -6.48 -2.61
C GLU A 377 19.38 -6.92 -1.67
N ALA A 378 19.70 -8.21 -1.69
CA ALA A 378 20.85 -8.72 -0.98
C ALA A 378 22.15 -8.16 -1.62
N PRO A 379 23.17 -7.82 -0.80
CA PRO A 379 24.45 -7.33 -1.28
C PRO A 379 25.22 -8.41 -2.08
N GLU A 380 24.88 -9.69 -1.91
CA GLU A 380 25.36 -10.78 -2.73
C GLU A 380 24.76 -10.68 -4.16
N ARG A 381 25.57 -10.19 -5.12
CA ARG A 381 25.18 -9.86 -6.50
C ARG A 381 24.49 -10.97 -7.31
N ASP A 382 24.59 -12.23 -6.88
CA ASP A 382 24.03 -13.39 -7.58
C ASP A 382 22.89 -14.07 -6.80
N SER A 383 22.37 -13.43 -5.75
CA SER A 383 21.27 -13.99 -4.97
C SER A 383 19.92 -13.43 -5.42
N ASP A 384 19.06 -14.29 -5.96
CA ASP A 384 17.65 -13.98 -6.24
C ASP A 384 16.80 -13.84 -4.96
N VAL A 385 17.42 -13.38 -3.87
CA VAL A 385 16.84 -13.34 -2.53
C VAL A 385 16.78 -11.91 -2.06
N LEU A 386 15.59 -11.48 -1.64
CA LEU A 386 15.40 -10.19 -1.01
C LEU A 386 15.60 -10.31 0.51
N TYR A 387 16.10 -9.24 1.14
CA TYR A 387 16.03 -9.10 2.59
C TYR A 387 14.77 -8.34 2.97
N ALA A 388 13.91 -8.98 3.77
CA ALA A 388 12.70 -8.39 4.30
C ALA A 388 12.96 -7.83 5.70
N PHE A 389 12.50 -6.61 5.92
CA PHE A 389 12.61 -5.84 7.15
C PHE A 389 11.21 -5.44 7.62
N PRO A 390 11.02 -5.18 8.92
CA PRO A 390 9.75 -4.61 9.39
C PRO A 390 9.53 -3.25 8.74
N PRO A 391 8.27 -2.92 8.38
CA PRO A 391 7.95 -1.67 7.73
C PRO A 391 8.46 -0.48 8.56
N THR A 392 9.16 0.44 7.91
CA THR A 392 9.59 1.68 8.54
C THR A 392 8.35 2.49 8.89
N ALA A 393 8.03 2.61 10.18
CA ALA A 393 6.87 3.39 10.65
C ALA A 393 6.81 4.82 10.07
N ALA A 394 7.95 5.37 9.65
CA ALA A 394 8.07 6.71 9.05
C ALA A 394 7.81 6.78 7.53
N ARG A 395 7.82 5.67 6.77
CA ARG A 395 7.65 5.72 5.30
C ARG A 395 6.21 5.58 4.83
N HIS A 396 5.32 5.03 5.66
CA HIS A 396 3.88 4.99 5.35
C HIS A 396 3.21 6.38 5.40
N ALA A 397 3.88 7.40 5.93
CA ALA A 397 3.41 8.78 5.91
C ALA A 397 3.78 9.53 4.60
N LYS A 398 4.64 8.95 3.75
CA LYS A 398 5.23 9.65 2.61
C LYS A 398 5.05 8.88 1.30
N GLY A 399 3.82 8.97 0.79
CA GLY A 399 3.51 8.79 -0.61
C GLY A 399 3.04 7.39 -0.99
N THR A 400 1.85 7.36 -1.56
CA THR A 400 1.78 7.09 -3.00
C THR A 400 0.69 8.02 -3.57
N PRO A 401 0.67 8.31 -4.88
CA PRO A 401 1.48 7.73 -5.94
C PRO A 401 1.92 8.78 -6.98
N ARG A 402 2.62 8.37 -8.03
CA ARG A 402 3.00 9.29 -9.12
C ARG A 402 1.82 9.77 -9.93
#